data_AF-A0A159B8L8-F1
#
_entry.id   AF-A0A159B8L8-F1
#
_cell.length_a   1.000
_cell.length_b   1.000
_cell.length_c   1.000
_cell.angle_alpha   90.00
_cell.angle_beta   90.00
_cell.angle_gamma   90.00
#
_symmetry.space_group_name_H-M   'P 1'
#
loop_
_entity.id
_entity.type
_entity.pdbx_description
1 polymer ?
#
loop_
_entity_poly.entity_id
_entity_poly.type
_entity_poly.pdbx_seq_one_letter_code
_entity_poly.pdbx_strand_id
1 'polypeptide(L)'
;MGRGRVQLKRIENKINRQVTFSKRRAGLLKKAHEISVLCDAEVALIVFSHKGKLFEYSTDSCMEKILERYERYSYADRQLIANDLNSQENWTLEYNRLKAKVELLERNHRHYLGEDLDSLSLKELQNLEQQLDTALKHIRARNNQLMHESISEYQKKEKAIEAQNSMLAKQIKEKEKAVAQQALWEQQNRNTHMSPFLVPQQPLPCLNIGGTYQEEAVPEVRRNQLDLTLEPIYSCHLGCFTT
;
A
#
# COMPACT_ATOMS: atom_id res chain seq x y z
N MET A 1 -12.54 -41.81 53.92
CA MET A 1 -13.31 -42.60 52.93
C MET A 1 -12.43 -42.85 51.71
N GLY A 2 -12.12 -44.10 51.40
CA GLY A 2 -11.22 -44.47 50.31
C GLY A 2 -11.82 -44.26 48.92
N ARG A 3 -10.97 -44.13 47.90
CA ARG A 3 -11.36 -43.95 46.50
C ARG A 3 -11.71 -45.30 45.88
N GLY A 4 -13.00 -45.55 45.64
CA GLY A 4 -13.47 -46.79 44.98
C GLY A 4 -13.04 -46.88 43.51
N ARG A 5 -12.90 -48.11 43.00
CA ARG A 5 -12.60 -48.39 41.58
C ARG A 5 -13.82 -48.02 40.72
N VAL A 6 -13.58 -47.30 39.61
CA VAL A 6 -14.63 -46.87 38.67
C VAL A 6 -14.39 -47.54 37.32
N GLN A 7 -15.46 -48.00 36.66
CA GLN A 7 -15.40 -48.56 35.30
C GLN A 7 -15.04 -47.46 34.27
N LEU A 8 -14.21 -47.79 33.28
CA LEU A 8 -13.88 -46.91 32.16
C LEU A 8 -15.01 -46.91 31.12
N LYS A 9 -16.09 -46.23 31.46
CA LYS A 9 -17.24 -45.96 30.57
C LYS A 9 -17.80 -44.56 30.84
N ARG A 10 -18.65 -44.06 29.93
CA ARG A 10 -19.33 -42.78 30.13
C ARG A 10 -20.13 -42.81 31.43
N ILE A 11 -20.00 -41.76 32.25
CA ILE A 11 -20.78 -41.60 33.48
C ILE A 11 -22.15 -41.03 33.09
N GLU A 12 -23.21 -41.80 33.27
CA GLU A 12 -24.57 -41.38 32.87
C GLU A 12 -25.11 -40.24 33.75
N ASN A 13 -24.94 -40.36 35.07
CA ASN A 13 -25.37 -39.35 36.02
C ASN A 13 -24.65 -38.00 35.76
N LYS A 14 -25.42 -36.96 35.42
CA LYS A 14 -24.92 -35.63 35.04
C LYS A 14 -24.10 -34.97 36.16
N ILE A 15 -24.53 -35.08 37.42
CA ILE A 15 -23.85 -34.47 38.57
C ILE A 15 -22.49 -35.14 38.80
N ASN A 16 -22.48 -36.48 38.84
CA ASN A 16 -21.24 -37.25 39.02
C ASN A 16 -20.27 -37.03 37.85
N ARG A 17 -20.79 -36.92 36.62
CA ARG A 17 -19.99 -36.62 35.43
C ARG A 17 -19.34 -35.23 35.53
N GLN A 18 -20.08 -34.21 35.96
CA GLN A 18 -19.56 -32.84 36.10
C GLN A 18 -18.47 -32.76 37.18
N VAL A 19 -18.70 -33.39 38.34
CA VAL A 19 -17.72 -33.43 39.43
C VAL A 19 -16.47 -34.21 39.00
N THR A 20 -16.65 -35.34 38.32
CA THR A 20 -15.55 -36.17 37.82
C THR A 20 -14.76 -35.44 36.75
N PHE A 21 -15.42 -34.76 35.80
CA PHE A 21 -14.76 -33.93 34.78
C PHE A 21 -13.88 -32.87 35.43
N SER A 22 -14.42 -32.14 36.41
CA SER A 22 -13.69 -31.08 37.11
C SER A 22 -12.43 -31.62 37.80
N LYS A 23 -12.56 -32.76 38.52
CA LYS A 23 -11.43 -33.40 39.22
C LYS A 23 -10.41 -34.01 38.25
N ARG A 24 -10.85 -34.73 37.21
CA ARG A 24 -9.95 -35.37 36.24
C ARG A 24 -9.23 -34.36 35.37
N ARG A 25 -9.91 -33.31 34.91
CA ARG A 25 -9.31 -32.20 34.15
C ARG A 25 -8.22 -31.52 34.97
N ALA A 26 -8.48 -31.20 36.23
CA ALA A 26 -7.48 -30.61 37.12
C ALA A 26 -6.29 -31.56 37.33
N GLY A 27 -6.54 -32.86 37.54
CA GLY A 27 -5.48 -33.86 37.65
C GLY A 27 -4.65 -34.04 36.38
N LEU A 28 -5.29 -33.99 35.21
CA LEU A 28 -4.62 -34.08 33.91
C LEU A 28 -3.73 -32.86 33.67
N LEU A 29 -4.21 -31.66 33.99
CA LEU A 29 -3.42 -30.43 33.91
C LEU A 29 -2.18 -30.52 34.81
N LYS A 30 -2.32 -31.01 36.05
CA LYS A 30 -1.17 -31.23 36.94
C LYS A 30 -0.14 -32.17 36.33
N LYS A 31 -0.57 -33.26 35.70
CA LYS A 31 0.33 -34.20 35.02
C LYS A 31 1.02 -33.59 33.80
N ALA A 32 0.28 -32.83 33.00
CA ALA A 32 0.86 -32.10 31.85
C ALA A 32 1.93 -31.10 32.31
N HIS A 33 1.67 -30.41 33.42
CA HIS A 33 2.63 -29.51 34.04
C HIS A 33 3.85 -30.24 34.62
N GLU A 34 3.66 -31.35 35.32
CA GLU A 34 4.76 -32.21 35.80
C GLU A 34 5.66 -32.65 34.63
N ILE A 35 5.10 -33.13 33.52
CA ILE A 35 5.89 -33.55 32.34
C ILE A 35 6.65 -32.37 31.75
N SER A 36 5.99 -31.23 31.60
CA SER A 36 6.60 -30.02 31.05
C SER A 36 7.82 -29.58 31.86
N VAL A 37 7.70 -29.55 33.19
CA VAL A 37 8.79 -29.12 34.08
C VAL A 37 9.89 -30.18 34.22
N LEU A 38 9.53 -31.45 34.38
CA LEU A 38 10.50 -32.52 34.64
C LEU A 38 11.33 -32.88 33.41
N CYS A 39 10.75 -32.75 32.23
CA CYS A 39 11.37 -33.20 30.97
C CYS A 39 11.70 -32.06 30.01
N ASP A 40 11.53 -30.79 30.42
CA ASP A 40 11.67 -29.61 29.57
C ASP A 40 10.90 -29.75 28.25
N ALA A 41 9.65 -30.21 28.36
CA ALA A 41 8.81 -30.54 27.22
C ALA A 41 7.75 -29.45 26.99
N GLU A 42 7.59 -29.02 25.75
CA GLU A 42 6.47 -28.19 25.33
C GLU A 42 5.20 -29.05 25.28
N VAL A 43 4.29 -28.84 26.24
CA VAL A 43 3.02 -29.56 26.35
C VAL A 43 1.85 -28.59 26.19
N ALA A 44 0.89 -28.95 25.35
CA ALA A 44 -0.41 -28.29 25.21
C ALA A 44 -1.55 -29.28 25.49
N LEU A 45 -2.61 -28.80 26.15
CA LEU A 45 -3.81 -29.58 26.47
C LEU A 45 -5.05 -28.74 26.16
N ILE A 46 -5.95 -29.28 25.34
CA ILE A 46 -7.22 -28.65 24.97
C ILE A 46 -8.35 -29.60 25.36
N VAL A 47 -9.31 -29.12 26.15
CA VAL A 47 -10.44 -29.92 26.64
C VAL A 47 -11.76 -29.15 26.47
N PHE A 48 -12.65 -29.67 25.64
CA PHE A 48 -14.02 -29.18 25.53
C PHE A 48 -14.94 -29.94 26.49
N SER A 49 -15.70 -29.21 27.30
CA SER A 49 -16.77 -29.82 28.07
C SER A 49 -17.95 -30.20 27.19
N HIS A 50 -18.86 -31.03 27.72
CA HIS A 50 -20.10 -31.38 27.02
C HIS A 50 -21.03 -30.18 26.75
N LYS A 51 -20.77 -29.02 27.34
CA LYS A 51 -21.49 -27.76 27.10
C LYS A 51 -20.77 -26.85 26.10
N GLY A 52 -19.69 -27.32 25.48
CA GLY A 52 -18.85 -26.54 24.56
C GLY A 52 -17.85 -25.60 25.23
N LYS A 53 -17.83 -25.49 26.58
CA LYS A 53 -16.83 -24.66 27.27
C LYS A 53 -15.42 -25.22 27.05
N LEU A 54 -14.54 -24.38 26.52
CA LEU A 54 -13.11 -24.62 26.34
C LEU A 54 -12.36 -24.50 27.67
N PHE A 55 -11.45 -25.43 27.89
CA PHE A 55 -10.44 -25.38 28.94
C PHE A 55 -9.09 -25.75 28.31
N GLU A 56 -8.10 -24.90 28.51
CA GLU A 56 -6.80 -25.07 27.89
C GLU A 56 -5.65 -24.90 28.88
N TYR A 57 -4.50 -25.46 28.51
CA TYR A 57 -3.22 -25.32 29.19
C TYR A 57 -2.12 -25.40 28.14
N SER A 58 -1.12 -24.52 28.26
CA SER A 58 0.11 -24.57 27.46
C SER A 58 1.31 -24.28 28.35
N THR A 59 2.45 -24.84 27.96
CA THR A 59 3.76 -24.49 28.52
C THR A 59 4.11 -23.05 28.11
N ASP A 60 4.67 -22.27 29.03
CA ASP A 60 5.02 -20.85 28.83
C ASP A 60 3.88 -19.94 28.35
N SER A 61 2.62 -20.34 28.59
CA SER A 61 1.42 -19.60 28.19
C SER A 61 1.31 -19.28 26.68
N CYS A 62 2.07 -19.96 25.81
CA CYS A 62 2.08 -19.71 24.36
C CYS A 62 1.46 -20.87 23.58
N MET A 63 0.12 -20.95 23.60
CA MET A 63 -0.61 -22.00 22.89
C MET A 63 -0.38 -21.93 21.37
N GLU A 64 -0.38 -20.73 20.81
CA GLU A 64 -0.22 -20.49 19.37
C GLU A 64 1.08 -21.08 18.82
N LYS A 65 2.21 -20.89 19.53
CA LYS A 65 3.52 -21.42 19.12
C LYS A 65 3.55 -22.95 19.08
N ILE A 66 2.92 -23.61 20.06
CA ILE A 66 2.87 -25.08 20.10
C ILE A 66 1.97 -25.60 18.98
N LEU A 67 0.84 -24.94 18.72
CA LEU A 67 -0.06 -25.30 17.61
C LEU A 67 0.60 -25.08 16.25
N GLU A 68 1.29 -23.96 16.05
CA GLU A 68 2.04 -23.67 14.83
C GLU A 68 3.15 -24.71 14.59
N ARG A 69 3.90 -25.08 15.65
CA ARG A 69 4.90 -26.14 15.57
C ARG A 69 4.24 -27.48 15.21
N TYR A 70 3.12 -27.82 15.84
CA TYR A 70 2.37 -29.04 15.53
C TYR A 70 1.89 -29.06 14.07
N GLU A 71 1.35 -27.95 13.55
CA GLU A 71 0.92 -27.86 12.16
C GLU A 71 2.08 -28.07 11.19
N ARG A 72 3.24 -27.44 11.45
CA ARG A 72 4.46 -27.62 10.65
C ARG A 72 4.94 -29.07 10.65
N TYR A 73 4.98 -29.72 11.82
CA TYR A 73 5.38 -31.12 11.92
C TYR A 73 4.36 -32.07 11.29
N SER A 74 3.07 -31.88 11.55
CA SER A 74 1.99 -32.66 10.92
C SER A 74 2.01 -32.50 9.40
N TYR A 75 2.38 -31.33 8.87
CA TYR A 75 2.52 -31.10 7.43
C TYR A 75 3.75 -31.83 6.87
N ALA A 76 4.90 -31.76 7.56
CA ALA A 76 6.12 -32.46 7.16
C ALA A 76 6.01 -33.99 7.27
N ASP A 77 5.38 -34.50 8.33
CA ASP A 77 5.11 -35.93 8.53
C ASP A 77 4.13 -36.45 7.47
N ARG A 78 3.11 -35.66 7.12
CA ARG A 78 2.25 -35.95 5.96
C ARG A 78 3.00 -35.93 4.64
N GLN A 79 4.02 -35.10 4.44
CA GLN A 79 4.84 -35.16 3.23
C GLN A 79 5.68 -36.44 3.15
N LEU A 80 6.18 -36.95 4.28
CA LEU A 80 6.92 -38.22 4.33
C LEU A 80 6.01 -39.43 4.09
N ILE A 81 4.78 -39.41 4.62
CA ILE A 81 3.76 -40.45 4.37
C ILE A 81 3.15 -40.32 2.95
N ALA A 82 3.12 -39.13 2.36
CA ALA A 82 2.54 -38.86 1.03
C ALA A 82 3.33 -39.46 -0.14
N ASN A 83 4.57 -39.93 0.08
CA ASN A 83 5.32 -40.64 -0.95
C ASN A 83 4.79 -42.05 -1.23
N ASP A 84 3.85 -42.58 -0.43
CA ASP A 84 3.43 -43.98 -0.50
C ASP A 84 1.89 -44.16 -0.56
N LEU A 85 1.20 -43.47 -1.48
CA LEU A 85 -0.14 -43.80 -2.06
C LEU A 85 -1.23 -42.70 -2.06
N ASN A 86 -1.15 -41.55 -1.36
CA ASN A 86 -2.33 -40.65 -1.18
C ASN A 86 -2.15 -39.14 -1.49
N SER A 87 -1.31 -38.76 -2.45
CA SER A 87 -1.14 -37.33 -2.82
C SER A 87 -2.40 -36.70 -3.43
N GLN A 88 -3.21 -37.48 -4.17
CA GLN A 88 -4.34 -36.97 -4.95
C GLN A 88 -5.54 -36.54 -4.09
N GLU A 89 -5.87 -37.27 -3.02
CA GLU A 89 -6.99 -36.89 -2.12
C GLU A 89 -6.66 -35.63 -1.30
N ASN A 90 -5.41 -35.45 -0.89
CA ASN A 90 -4.98 -34.27 -0.14
C ASN A 90 -5.02 -33.00 -1.00
N TRP A 91 -4.53 -33.07 -2.25
CA TRP A 91 -4.67 -31.97 -3.22
C TRP A 91 -6.14 -31.66 -3.54
N THR A 92 -6.99 -32.68 -3.61
CA THR A 92 -8.43 -32.51 -3.83
C THR A 92 -9.08 -31.74 -2.68
N LEU A 93 -8.74 -32.07 -1.43
CA LEU A 93 -9.25 -31.37 -0.25
C LEU A 93 -8.77 -29.92 -0.19
N GLU A 94 -7.47 -29.68 -0.43
CA GLU A 94 -6.89 -28.33 -0.43
C GLU A 94 -7.44 -27.47 -1.57
N TYR A 95 -7.63 -28.06 -2.75
CA TYR A 95 -8.30 -27.41 -3.86
C TYR A 95 -9.74 -27.02 -3.51
N ASN A 96 -10.51 -27.94 -2.92
CA ASN A 96 -11.89 -27.65 -2.50
C ASN A 96 -11.95 -26.54 -1.44
N ARG A 97 -11.00 -26.53 -0.49
CA ARG A 97 -10.87 -25.48 0.53
C ARG A 97 -10.57 -24.13 -0.10
N LEU A 98 -9.61 -24.07 -1.03
CA LEU A 98 -9.23 -22.84 -1.72
C LEU A 98 -10.37 -22.34 -2.60
N LYS A 99 -11.01 -23.23 -3.35
CA LYS A 99 -12.17 -22.94 -4.20
C LYS A 99 -13.32 -22.33 -3.40
N ALA A 100 -13.68 -22.91 -2.25
CA ALA A 100 -14.70 -22.34 -1.38
C ALA A 100 -14.34 -20.93 -0.88
N LYS A 101 -13.06 -20.66 -0.63
CA LYS A 101 -12.59 -19.33 -0.23
C LYS A 101 -12.69 -18.32 -1.38
N VAL A 102 -12.35 -18.72 -2.61
CA VAL A 102 -12.50 -17.87 -3.81
C VAL A 102 -13.97 -17.55 -4.04
N GLU A 103 -14.84 -18.55 -4.05
CA GLU A 103 -16.30 -18.35 -4.23
C GLU A 103 -16.90 -17.43 -3.16
N LEU A 104 -16.41 -17.52 -1.91
CA LEU A 104 -16.81 -16.61 -0.84
C LEU A 104 -16.38 -15.17 -1.10
N LEU A 105 -15.13 -14.97 -1.52
CA LEU A 105 -14.60 -13.64 -1.84
C LEU A 105 -15.33 -13.01 -3.03
N GLU A 106 -15.57 -13.78 -4.10
CA GLU A 106 -16.31 -13.32 -5.28
C GLU A 106 -17.75 -12.94 -4.93
N ARG A 107 -18.42 -13.73 -4.08
CA ARG A 107 -19.76 -13.40 -3.59
C ARG A 107 -19.76 -12.11 -2.76
N ASN A 108 -18.81 -11.96 -1.85
CA ASN A 108 -18.69 -10.72 -1.08
C ASN A 108 -18.38 -9.52 -1.97
N HIS A 109 -17.55 -9.68 -2.99
CA HIS A 109 -17.27 -8.63 -3.97
C HIS A 109 -18.53 -8.17 -4.69
N ARG A 110 -19.36 -9.11 -5.15
CA ARG A 110 -20.69 -8.82 -5.74
C ARG A 110 -21.57 -8.05 -4.75
N HIS A 111 -21.64 -8.48 -3.49
CA HIS A 111 -22.40 -7.74 -2.46
C HIS A 111 -21.88 -6.31 -2.28
N TYR A 112 -20.57 -6.09 -2.25
CA TYR A 112 -19.98 -4.74 -2.17
C TYR A 112 -20.29 -3.87 -3.39
N LEU A 113 -20.51 -4.48 -4.56
CA LEU A 113 -20.96 -3.81 -5.78
C LEU A 113 -22.48 -3.60 -5.84
N GLY A 114 -23.22 -4.12 -4.85
CA GLY A 114 -24.69 -4.02 -4.79
C GLY A 114 -25.43 -5.11 -5.57
N GLU A 115 -24.75 -6.19 -5.94
CA GLU A 115 -25.31 -7.35 -6.64
C GLU A 115 -25.67 -8.48 -5.65
N ASP A 116 -26.59 -9.38 -6.04
CA ASP A 116 -26.99 -10.60 -5.29
C ASP A 116 -27.44 -10.39 -3.83
N LEU A 117 -28.01 -9.21 -3.53
CA LEU A 117 -28.41 -8.83 -2.17
C LEU A 117 -29.66 -9.55 -1.64
N ASP A 118 -30.47 -10.16 -2.51
CA ASP A 118 -31.73 -10.84 -2.14
C ASP A 118 -31.53 -11.99 -1.15
N SER A 119 -30.32 -12.56 -1.12
CA SER A 119 -29.96 -13.66 -0.23
C SER A 119 -29.57 -13.23 1.19
N LEU A 120 -29.37 -11.93 1.42
CA LEU A 120 -28.91 -11.38 2.69
C LEU A 120 -30.08 -11.05 3.62
N SER A 121 -29.90 -11.35 4.91
CA SER A 121 -30.82 -10.88 5.95
C SER A 121 -30.67 -9.37 6.16
N LEU A 122 -31.72 -8.73 6.73
CA LEU A 122 -31.70 -7.30 7.06
C LEU A 122 -30.47 -6.90 7.90
N LYS A 123 -30.07 -7.77 8.85
CA LYS A 123 -28.90 -7.51 9.71
C LYS A 123 -27.59 -7.55 8.93
N GLU A 124 -27.47 -8.47 7.97
CA GLU A 124 -26.29 -8.57 7.11
C GLU A 124 -26.21 -7.37 6.16
N LEU A 125 -27.34 -6.93 5.62
CA LEU A 125 -27.42 -5.74 4.77
C LEU A 125 -27.03 -4.46 5.52
N GLN A 126 -27.53 -4.27 6.74
CA GLN A 126 -27.13 -3.15 7.61
C GLN A 126 -25.64 -3.16 7.93
N ASN A 127 -25.07 -4.34 8.20
CA ASN A 127 -23.64 -4.48 8.42
C ASN A 127 -22.82 -4.17 7.15
N LEU A 128 -23.29 -4.60 5.98
CA LEU A 128 -22.68 -4.29 4.69
C LEU A 128 -22.68 -2.79 4.41
N GLU A 129 -23.82 -2.12 4.62
CA GLU A 129 -23.96 -0.68 4.49
C GLU A 129 -22.99 0.08 5.40
N GLN A 130 -22.92 -0.32 6.68
CA GLN A 130 -22.00 0.29 7.65
C GLN A 130 -20.53 0.12 7.24
N GLN A 131 -20.15 -1.05 6.70
CA GLN A 131 -18.80 -1.30 6.20
C GLN A 131 -18.47 -0.40 5.01
N LEU A 132 -19.38 -0.29 4.04
CA LEU A 132 -19.19 0.55 2.86
C LEU A 132 -19.11 2.04 3.21
N ASP A 133 -20.02 2.54 4.06
CA ASP A 133 -20.00 3.94 4.51
C ASP A 133 -18.70 4.29 5.26
N THR A 134 -18.24 3.37 6.13
CA THR A 134 -16.97 3.54 6.83
C THR A 134 -15.79 3.57 5.86
N ALA A 135 -15.70 2.62 4.93
CA ALA A 135 -14.63 2.58 3.94
C ALA A 135 -14.61 3.84 3.05
N LEU A 136 -15.79 4.28 2.60
CA LEU A 136 -15.96 5.44 1.75
C LEU A 136 -15.58 6.75 2.48
N LYS A 137 -15.89 6.88 3.78
CA LYS A 137 -15.40 7.99 4.61
C LYS A 137 -13.87 8.03 4.67
N HIS A 138 -13.22 6.88 4.87
CA HIS A 138 -11.75 6.80 4.90
C HIS A 138 -11.13 7.17 3.55
N ILE A 139 -11.67 6.64 2.44
CA ILE A 139 -11.19 6.96 1.08
C ILE A 139 -11.32 8.46 0.80
N ARG A 140 -12.47 9.07 1.11
CA ARG A 140 -12.68 10.52 0.92
C ARG A 140 -11.72 11.35 1.77
N ALA A 141 -11.53 10.99 3.03
CA ALA A 141 -10.59 11.68 3.91
C ALA A 141 -9.16 11.62 3.35
N ARG A 142 -8.73 10.43 2.89
CA ARG A 142 -7.40 10.25 2.30
C ARG A 142 -7.23 11.04 0.99
N ASN A 143 -8.23 11.02 0.11
CA ASN A 143 -8.20 11.77 -1.14
C ASN A 143 -8.13 13.29 -0.88
N ASN A 144 -8.93 13.80 0.05
CA ASN A 144 -8.88 15.20 0.44
C ASN A 144 -7.51 15.58 1.03
N GLN A 145 -6.95 14.72 1.88
CA GLN A 145 -5.61 14.92 2.43
C GLN A 145 -4.55 15.03 1.32
N LEU A 146 -4.52 14.08 0.39
CA LEU A 146 -3.58 14.08 -0.73
C LEU A 146 -3.75 15.31 -1.63
N MET A 147 -5.00 15.74 -1.86
CA MET A 147 -5.31 16.95 -2.61
C MET A 147 -4.75 18.20 -1.91
N HIS A 148 -4.93 18.33 -0.60
CA HIS A 148 -4.37 19.44 0.16
C HIS A 148 -2.83 19.44 0.17
N GLU A 149 -2.22 18.27 0.29
CA GLU A 149 -0.76 18.11 0.19
C GLU A 149 -0.26 18.60 -1.17
N SER A 150 -0.91 18.17 -2.26
CA SER A 150 -0.58 18.59 -3.63
C SER A 150 -0.73 20.10 -3.82
N ILE A 151 -1.83 20.71 -3.36
CA ILE A 151 -2.05 22.16 -3.44
C ILE A 151 -0.95 22.91 -2.69
N SER A 152 -0.57 22.43 -1.50
CA SER A 152 0.49 23.06 -0.70
C SER A 152 1.84 23.03 -1.42
N GLU A 153 2.17 21.91 -2.08
CA GLU A 153 3.40 21.80 -2.88
C GLU A 153 3.42 22.78 -4.05
N TYR A 154 2.33 22.88 -4.81
CA TYR A 154 2.25 23.80 -5.94
C TYR A 154 2.33 25.26 -5.49
N GLN A 155 1.67 25.64 -4.40
CA GLN A 155 1.76 26.99 -3.84
C GLN A 155 3.19 27.36 -3.39
N LYS A 156 3.97 26.38 -2.89
CA LYS A 156 5.39 26.61 -2.56
C LYS A 156 6.23 26.83 -3.82
N LYS A 157 5.99 26.03 -4.86
CA LYS A 157 6.68 26.19 -6.16
C LYS A 157 6.36 27.54 -6.81
N GLU A 158 5.10 27.94 -6.80
CA GLU A 158 4.65 29.25 -7.31
C GLU A 158 5.40 30.40 -6.64
N LYS A 159 5.43 30.43 -5.30
CA LYS A 159 6.17 31.46 -4.53
C LYS A 159 7.67 31.46 -4.83
N ALA A 160 8.27 30.28 -5.00
CA ALA A 160 9.70 30.18 -5.31
C ALA A 160 10.01 30.76 -6.71
N ILE A 161 9.19 30.44 -7.70
CA ILE A 161 9.32 30.97 -9.06
C ILE A 161 9.07 32.49 -9.08
N GLU A 162 8.07 32.97 -8.35
CA GLU A 162 7.78 34.40 -8.24
C GLU A 162 8.96 35.18 -7.62
N ALA A 163 9.59 34.62 -6.58
CA ALA A 163 10.79 35.20 -5.98
C ALA A 163 11.98 35.24 -6.95
N GLN A 164 12.20 34.17 -7.72
CA GLN A 164 13.24 34.12 -8.75
C GLN A 164 12.98 35.14 -9.87
N ASN A 165 11.74 35.23 -10.36
CA ASN A 165 11.36 36.21 -11.39
C ASN A 165 11.54 37.65 -10.91
N SER A 166 11.19 37.95 -9.66
CA SER A 166 11.42 39.26 -9.06
C SER A 166 12.91 39.61 -8.99
N MET A 167 13.76 38.65 -8.64
CA MET A 167 15.21 38.83 -8.61
C MET A 167 15.79 39.09 -10.00
N LEU A 168 15.40 38.28 -11.00
CA LEU A 168 15.83 38.46 -12.38
C LEU A 168 15.39 39.81 -12.95
N ALA A 169 14.15 40.25 -12.68
CA ALA A 169 13.66 41.56 -13.10
C ALA A 169 14.49 42.72 -12.50
N LYS A 170 14.95 42.60 -11.25
CA LYS A 170 15.87 43.57 -10.65
C LYS A 170 17.23 43.57 -11.35
N GLN A 171 17.81 42.39 -11.60
CA GLN A 171 19.09 42.27 -12.30
C GLN A 171 19.05 42.83 -13.73
N ILE A 172 17.95 42.63 -14.45
CA ILE A 172 17.75 43.21 -15.79
C ILE A 172 17.77 44.73 -15.70
N LYS A 173 16.99 45.33 -14.77
CA LYS A 173 16.97 46.78 -14.57
C LYS A 173 18.34 47.35 -14.19
N GLU A 174 19.12 46.64 -13.39
CA GLU A 174 20.49 47.04 -13.03
C GLU A 174 21.44 47.00 -14.23
N LYS A 175 21.37 45.93 -15.04
CA LYS A 175 22.16 45.81 -16.27
C LYS A 175 21.78 46.85 -17.31
N GLU A 176 20.49 47.14 -17.50
CA GLU A 176 20.02 48.20 -18.40
C GLU A 176 20.58 49.57 -17.99
N LYS A 177 20.60 49.88 -16.68
CA LYS A 177 21.22 51.11 -16.16
C LYS A 177 22.72 51.14 -16.42
N ALA A 178 23.44 50.03 -16.21
CA ALA A 178 24.87 49.95 -16.46
C ALA A 178 25.20 50.14 -17.95
N VAL A 179 24.43 49.52 -18.85
CA VAL A 179 24.58 49.68 -20.30
C VAL A 179 24.29 51.13 -20.73
N ALA A 180 23.24 51.75 -20.18
CA ALA A 180 22.94 53.17 -20.46
C ALA A 180 24.06 54.10 -19.99
N GLN A 181 24.65 53.84 -18.82
CA GLN A 181 25.81 54.60 -18.32
C GLN A 181 27.06 54.39 -19.18
N GLN A 182 27.32 53.17 -19.63
CA GLN A 182 28.44 52.86 -20.52
C GLN A 182 28.29 53.55 -21.89
N ALA A 183 27.09 53.52 -22.48
CA ALA A 183 26.80 54.22 -23.74
C ALA A 183 27.03 55.74 -23.63
N LEU A 184 26.66 56.35 -22.49
CA LEU A 184 26.93 57.77 -22.20
C LEU A 184 28.44 58.05 -22.11
N TRP A 185 29.20 57.20 -21.43
CA TRP A 185 30.66 57.32 -21.31
C TRP A 185 31.37 57.19 -22.67
N GLU A 186 30.94 56.25 -23.51
CA GLU A 186 31.48 56.04 -24.86
C GLU A 186 31.20 57.23 -25.79
N GLN A 187 30.04 57.86 -25.66
CA GLN A 187 29.67 59.06 -26.43
C GLN A 187 30.51 60.28 -26.03
N GLN A 188 30.83 60.42 -24.75
CA GLN A 188 31.67 61.51 -24.23
C GLN A 188 33.16 61.34 -24.63
N ASN A 189 33.67 60.11 -24.65
CA ASN A 189 35.02 59.83 -25.13
C ASN A 189 35.18 60.02 -26.66
N ARG A 190 34.14 59.75 -27.47
CA ARG A 190 34.16 60.11 -28.90
C ARG A 190 34.24 61.61 -29.14
N ASN A 191 33.64 62.44 -28.28
CA ASN A 191 33.71 63.89 -28.38
C ASN A 191 35.05 64.49 -27.92
N THR A 192 35.91 63.72 -27.24
CA THR A 192 37.20 64.24 -26.71
C THR A 192 38.36 64.08 -27.72
N HIS A 193 38.14 63.39 -28.85
CA HIS A 193 39.17 63.12 -29.87
C HIS A 193 38.96 63.83 -31.23
N MET A 194 38.25 64.95 -31.29
CA MET A 194 38.08 65.71 -32.55
C MET A 194 38.82 67.05 -32.54
N SER A 195 40.11 67.01 -32.90
CA SER A 195 40.82 68.15 -33.50
C SER A 195 40.53 68.19 -35.02
N PRO A 196 40.21 69.35 -35.64
CA PRO A 196 39.83 69.38 -37.03
C PRO A 196 41.06 69.48 -37.95
N PHE A 197 41.25 68.48 -38.81
CA PHE A 197 42.05 68.65 -40.03
C PHE A 197 41.28 68.06 -41.21
N LEU A 198 41.04 68.91 -42.21
CA LEU A 198 40.33 68.64 -43.45
C LEU A 198 41.15 67.75 -44.38
N VAL A 199 40.59 66.63 -44.84
CA VAL A 199 40.90 66.02 -46.16
C VAL A 199 39.64 65.36 -46.72
N PRO A 200 39.26 65.57 -48.01
CA PRO A 200 38.08 64.97 -48.64
C PRO A 200 38.40 63.71 -49.46
N GLN A 201 37.32 62.99 -49.86
CA GLN A 201 37.21 61.86 -50.83
C GLN A 201 37.27 60.45 -50.22
N GLN A 202 36.46 59.44 -50.60
CA GLN A 202 35.56 59.19 -51.76
C GLN A 202 34.59 58.01 -51.39
N PRO A 203 33.54 57.70 -52.19
CA PRO A 203 32.42 56.84 -51.76
C PRO A 203 32.41 55.40 -52.36
N LEU A 204 31.56 54.56 -51.73
CA LEU A 204 30.92 53.29 -52.19
C LEU A 204 31.70 51.96 -51.96
N PRO A 205 31.02 50.79 -51.83
CA PRO A 205 29.64 50.51 -52.27
C PRO A 205 28.69 49.87 -51.24
N CYS A 206 27.40 50.16 -51.45
CA CYS A 206 26.28 49.35 -50.99
C CYS A 206 26.29 47.99 -51.72
N LEU A 207 26.12 46.91 -50.98
CA LEU A 207 25.80 45.58 -51.53
C LEU A 207 24.41 45.19 -51.07
N ASN A 208 23.47 45.35 -51.99
CA ASN A 208 22.17 44.69 -52.00
C ASN A 208 22.41 43.23 -52.40
N ILE A 209 22.05 42.27 -51.54
CA ILE A 209 21.87 40.87 -51.93
C ILE A 209 20.60 40.35 -51.23
N GLY A 210 19.51 40.27 -52.00
CA GLY A 210 18.58 39.14 -51.96
C GLY A 210 18.70 38.44 -53.33
N GLY A 211 18.50 37.14 -53.52
CA GLY A 211 18.24 35.99 -52.65
C GLY A 211 18.18 34.76 -53.57
N THR A 212 18.39 33.56 -53.04
CA THR A 212 18.00 32.28 -53.69
C THR A 212 17.63 31.27 -52.61
N TYR A 213 16.47 30.65 -52.79
CA TYR A 213 15.90 29.60 -51.96
C TYR A 213 16.70 28.30 -52.07
N GLN A 214 17.06 27.69 -50.94
CA GLN A 214 16.83 26.26 -50.67
C GLN A 214 17.05 25.95 -49.17
N GLU A 215 15.94 25.70 -48.49
CA GLU A 215 15.72 24.60 -47.54
C GLU A 215 16.78 24.34 -46.45
N GLU A 216 16.57 24.88 -45.23
CA GLU A 216 16.67 24.13 -43.96
C GLU A 216 16.18 24.95 -42.75
N ALA A 217 15.21 24.37 -42.02
CA ALA A 217 14.79 24.58 -40.63
C ALA A 217 14.64 26.00 -40.03
N VAL A 218 13.38 26.44 -39.87
CA VAL A 218 12.94 27.53 -38.95
C VAL A 218 12.65 26.96 -37.54
N PRO A 219 12.33 27.77 -36.51
CA PRO A 219 13.13 28.03 -35.33
C PRO A 219 12.61 27.33 -34.06
N GLU A 220 13.48 26.87 -33.18
CA GLU A 220 13.06 26.34 -31.87
C GLU A 220 12.68 27.49 -30.91
N VAL A 221 11.44 27.95 -31.04
CA VAL A 221 10.71 28.62 -29.96
C VAL A 221 10.73 27.67 -28.78
N ARG A 222 11.52 27.96 -27.73
CA ARG A 222 11.38 27.28 -26.44
C ARG A 222 10.02 27.62 -25.85
N ARG A 223 9.02 26.85 -26.26
CA ARG A 223 7.75 26.72 -25.56
C ARG A 223 8.10 26.14 -24.18
N ASN A 224 7.82 26.91 -23.14
CA ASN A 224 7.56 26.33 -21.83
C ASN A 224 6.30 25.48 -21.98
N GLN A 225 6.46 24.21 -22.34
CA GLN A 225 5.39 23.23 -22.24
C GLN A 225 5.16 23.02 -20.75
N LEU A 226 4.11 23.68 -20.23
CA LEU A 226 3.41 23.16 -19.07
C LEU A 226 2.79 21.84 -19.52
N ASP A 227 3.53 20.76 -19.29
CA ASP A 227 3.03 19.41 -19.45
C ASP A 227 1.99 19.18 -18.35
N LEU A 228 0.73 19.53 -18.65
CA LEU A 228 -0.46 19.19 -17.87
C LEU A 228 -0.99 17.82 -18.29
N THR A 229 -0.10 16.87 -18.58
CA THR A 229 -0.47 15.45 -18.57
C THR A 229 -0.81 15.09 -17.12
N LEU A 230 -2.10 15.24 -16.79
CA LEU A 230 -2.73 14.47 -15.73
C LEU A 230 -2.67 13.00 -16.15
N GLU A 231 -1.51 12.37 -15.94
CA GLU A 231 -1.47 10.91 -15.90
C GLU A 231 -2.36 10.47 -14.73
N PRO A 232 -3.37 9.63 -14.96
CA PRO A 232 -4.13 9.05 -13.87
C PRO A 232 -3.16 8.24 -13.00
N ILE A 233 -3.06 8.55 -11.70
CA ILE A 233 -2.29 7.78 -10.71
C ILE A 233 -2.90 6.37 -10.48
N TYR A 234 -3.86 5.95 -11.32
CA TYR A 234 -4.51 4.65 -11.24
C TYR A 234 -4.55 4.00 -12.63
N SER A 235 -3.50 3.25 -12.96
CA SER A 235 -3.60 2.14 -13.90
C SER A 235 -4.30 0.97 -13.19
N CYS A 236 -5.62 1.04 -13.06
CA CYS A 236 -6.42 -0.14 -12.72
C CYS A 236 -6.44 -1.06 -13.95
N HIS A 237 -5.40 -1.88 -14.11
CA HIS A 237 -5.46 -3.06 -14.97
C HIS A 237 -6.39 -4.09 -14.30
N LEU A 238 -7.70 -3.93 -14.45
CA LEU A 238 -8.59 -5.10 -14.41
C LEU A 238 -8.44 -5.79 -15.77
N GLY A 239 -7.56 -6.79 -15.81
CA GLY A 239 -7.49 -7.71 -16.93
C GLY A 239 -8.83 -8.42 -17.09
N CYS A 240 -9.54 -8.09 -18.17
CA CYS A 240 -10.54 -8.95 -18.76
C CYS A 240 -9.89 -10.30 -19.08
N PHE A 241 -10.38 -11.37 -18.47
CA PHE A 241 -10.29 -12.70 -19.06
C PHE A 241 -11.69 -13.11 -19.49
N THR A 242 -11.92 -12.94 -20.79
CA THR A 242 -12.91 -13.71 -21.56
C THR A 242 -12.39 -15.14 -21.71
N THR A 243 -13.14 -16.12 -21.21
CA THR A 243 -13.62 -17.35 -21.88
C THR A 243 -14.38 -18.19 -20.87
#